data_AF-A0A0X1RYX5-F1
#
_entry.id   AF-A0A0X1RYX5-F1
#
_cell.length_a   1.000
_cell.length_b   1.000
_cell.length_c   1.000
_cell.angle_alpha   90.00
_cell.angle_beta   90.00
_cell.angle_gamma   90.00
#
_symmetry.space_group_name_H-M   'P 1'
#
loop_
_entity.id
_entity.type
_entity.pdbx_description
1 polymer ?
#
loop_
_entity_poly.entity_id
_entity_poly.type
_entity_poly.pdbx_seq_one_letter_code
_entity_poly.pdbx_strand_id
1 'polypeptide(L)'
;MSHTKEEVLAKARQIAQMMEETEEVEFFKRAEKQIDANGKVSEIIAQMKALQKQAVNLQHFGKKQALAEVEAKIEALESTLYAMPIVEEFQVVQQEVNELLQMVSQTIVQRVDETTK
;
A
#
# COMPACT_ATOMS: atom_id res chain seq x y z
N MET A 1 -1.82 -37.64 -8.49
CA MET A 1 -0.99 -37.09 -9.58
C MET A 1 -0.22 -35.90 -8.99
N SER A 2 1.07 -35.74 -9.30
CA SER A 2 1.83 -34.59 -8.82
C SER A 2 1.58 -33.38 -9.72
N HIS A 3 1.28 -32.23 -9.14
CA HIS A 3 1.23 -30.96 -9.87
C HIS A 3 2.63 -30.38 -10.04
N THR A 4 2.86 -29.66 -11.14
CA THR A 4 4.11 -28.91 -11.32
C THR A 4 4.04 -27.54 -10.64
N LYS A 5 5.18 -26.90 -10.41
CA LYS A 5 5.22 -25.53 -9.87
C LYS A 5 4.51 -24.55 -10.80
N GLU A 6 4.66 -24.75 -12.10
CA GLU A 6 4.03 -23.95 -13.15
C GLU A 6 2.51 -24.04 -13.10
N GLU A 7 1.95 -25.23 -12.87
CA GLU A 7 0.50 -25.44 -12.71
C GLU A 7 -0.05 -24.73 -11.47
N VAL A 8 0.68 -24.79 -10.35
CA VAL A 8 0.30 -24.08 -9.11
C VAL A 8 0.33 -22.57 -9.33
N LEU A 9 1.36 -22.04 -9.99
CA LEU A 9 1.46 -20.61 -10.33
C LEU A 9 0.35 -20.18 -11.29
N ALA A 10 -0.03 -21.02 -12.25
CA ALA A 10 -1.15 -20.74 -13.14
C ALA A 10 -2.47 -20.63 -12.36
N LYS A 11 -2.69 -21.52 -11.38
CA LYS A 11 -3.86 -21.45 -10.49
C LYS A 11 -3.84 -20.22 -9.58
N ALA A 12 -2.68 -19.84 -9.05
CA ALA A 12 -2.54 -18.62 -8.28
C ALA A 12 -2.91 -17.36 -9.10
N ARG A 13 -2.53 -17.31 -10.38
CA ARG A 13 -2.95 -16.23 -11.29
C ARG A 13 -4.46 -16.20 -11.51
N GLN A 14 -5.10 -17.37 -11.62
CA GLN A 14 -6.56 -17.45 -11.72
C GLN A 14 -7.25 -16.91 -10.46
N ILE A 15 -6.72 -17.24 -9.27
CA ILE A 15 -7.21 -16.68 -8.01
C ILE A 15 -7.03 -15.17 -7.97
N ALA A 16 -5.87 -14.65 -8.39
CA ALA A 16 -5.64 -13.21 -8.47
C ALA A 16 -6.65 -12.52 -9.40
N GLN A 17 -6.95 -13.11 -10.57
CA GLN A 17 -7.96 -12.59 -11.49
C GLN A 17 -9.37 -12.59 -10.86
N MET A 18 -9.75 -13.65 -10.15
CA MET A 18 -11.01 -13.68 -9.42
C MET A 18 -11.08 -12.60 -8.32
N MET A 19 -9.96 -12.35 -7.64
CA MET A 19 -9.87 -11.29 -6.62
C MET A 19 -10.02 -9.91 -7.25
N GLU A 20 -9.46 -9.68 -8.44
CA GLU A 20 -9.65 -8.41 -9.16
C GLU A 20 -11.10 -8.09 -9.49
N GLU A 21 -11.97 -9.09 -9.51
CA GLU A 21 -13.41 -8.98 -9.78
C GLU A 21 -14.25 -8.86 -8.49
N THR A 22 -13.63 -8.87 -7.31
CA THR A 22 -14.37 -8.68 -6.05
C THR A 22 -14.69 -7.22 -5.79
N GLU A 23 -15.72 -6.98 -4.96
CA GLU A 23 -16.16 -5.64 -4.64
C GLU A 23 -15.05 -4.82 -3.98
N GLU A 24 -14.29 -5.41 -3.05
CA GLU A 24 -13.20 -4.76 -2.32
C GLU A 24 -12.12 -4.22 -3.29
N VAL A 25 -11.73 -5.02 -4.28
CA VAL A 25 -10.72 -4.62 -5.26
C VAL A 25 -11.26 -3.60 -6.26
N GLU A 26 -12.55 -3.68 -6.64
CA GLU A 26 -13.19 -2.66 -7.46
C GLU A 26 -13.35 -1.32 -6.73
N PHE A 27 -13.69 -1.32 -5.44
CA PHE A 27 -13.71 -0.13 -4.59
C PHE A 27 -12.31 0.47 -4.44
N PHE A 28 -11.30 -0.36 -4.21
CA PHE A 28 -9.90 0.08 -4.16
C PHE A 28 -9.46 0.77 -5.46
N LYS A 29 -9.71 0.17 -6.63
CA LYS A 29 -9.38 0.79 -7.94
C LYS A 29 -10.09 2.13 -8.14
N ARG A 30 -11.32 2.29 -7.64
CA ARG A 30 -12.05 3.57 -7.71
C ARG A 30 -11.44 4.63 -6.81
N ALA A 31 -11.14 4.28 -5.56
CA ALA A 31 -10.49 5.19 -4.62
C ALA A 31 -9.09 5.60 -5.11
N GLU A 32 -8.31 4.66 -5.64
CA GLU A 32 -7.00 4.91 -6.24
C GLU A 32 -7.08 5.97 -7.35
N LYS A 33 -8.03 5.82 -8.28
CA LYS A 33 -8.26 6.82 -9.34
C LYS A 33 -8.61 8.20 -8.81
N GLN A 34 -9.36 8.27 -7.70
CA GLN A 34 -9.71 9.55 -7.07
C GLN A 34 -8.49 10.21 -6.43
N ILE A 35 -7.63 9.43 -5.78
CA ILE A 35 -6.35 9.88 -5.23
C ILE A 35 -5.43 10.40 -6.34
N ASP A 36 -5.25 9.63 -7.41
CA ASP A 36 -4.38 9.98 -8.54
C ASP A 36 -4.85 11.24 -9.27
N ALA A 37 -6.17 11.41 -9.42
CA ALA A 37 -6.75 12.60 -10.04
C ALA A 37 -6.72 13.84 -9.13
N ASN A 38 -6.44 13.68 -7.83
CA ASN A 38 -6.45 14.79 -6.89
C ASN A 38 -5.14 15.59 -6.94
N GLY A 39 -5.21 16.79 -7.52
CA GLY A 39 -4.05 17.68 -7.64
C GLY A 39 -3.42 18.07 -6.30
N LYS A 40 -4.22 18.23 -5.24
CA LYS A 40 -3.72 18.59 -3.90
C LYS A 40 -2.96 17.44 -3.25
N VAL A 41 -3.46 16.20 -3.37
CA VAL A 41 -2.74 15.00 -2.91
C VAL A 41 -1.41 14.88 -3.64
N SER A 42 -1.43 15.00 -4.97
CA SER A 42 -0.23 14.94 -5.81
C SER A 42 0.80 16.01 -5.42
N GLU A 43 0.35 17.23 -5.15
CA GLU A 43 1.20 18.34 -4.71
C GLU A 43 1.86 18.05 -3.35
N ILE A 44 1.07 17.61 -2.36
CA ILE A 44 1.58 17.26 -1.03
C ILE A 44 2.62 16.13 -1.12
N ILE A 45 2.34 15.09 -1.90
CA ILE A 45 3.28 13.97 -2.11
C ILE A 45 4.57 14.45 -2.78
N ALA A 46 4.48 15.34 -3.76
CA ALA A 46 5.66 15.89 -4.44
C ALA A 46 6.53 16.70 -3.47
N GLN A 47 5.91 17.55 -2.64
CA GLN A 47 6.62 18.32 -1.60
C GLN A 47 7.27 17.40 -0.57
N MET A 48 6.55 16.37 -0.12
CA MET A 48 7.05 15.38 0.84
C MET A 48 8.26 14.62 0.30
N LYS A 49 8.22 14.15 -0.96
CA LYS A 49 9.36 13.48 -1.62
C LYS A 49 10.60 14.40 -1.72
N ALA A 50 10.39 15.68 -2.01
CA ALA A 50 11.49 16.65 -2.05
C ALA A 50 12.13 16.84 -0.67
N LEU A 51 11.32 16.94 0.39
CA LEU A 51 11.80 17.02 1.77
C LEU A 51 12.49 15.74 2.22
N GLN A 52 11.99 14.56 1.88
CA GLN A 52 12.64 13.28 2.18
C GLN A 52 14.04 13.20 1.54
N LYS A 53 14.17 13.63 0.28
CA LYS A 53 15.49 13.72 -0.38
C LYS A 53 16.42 14.69 0.36
N GLN A 54 15.90 15.83 0.81
CA GLN A 54 16.66 16.78 1.63
C GLN A 54 17.07 16.16 2.97
N ALA A 55 16.18 15.43 3.64
CA ALA A 55 16.45 14.75 4.91
C ALA A 55 17.60 13.76 4.76
N VAL A 56 17.58 12.90 3.73
CA VAL A 56 18.67 11.95 3.43
C VAL A 56 20.01 12.68 3.26
N ASN A 57 20.02 13.82 2.57
CA ASN A 57 21.23 14.62 2.41
C ASN A 57 21.72 15.21 3.74
N LEU A 58 20.82 15.77 4.55
CA LEU A 58 21.16 16.34 5.86
C LEU A 58 21.67 15.28 6.84
N GLN A 59 21.06 14.09 6.81
CA GLN A 59 21.49 12.93 7.57
C GLN A 59 22.91 12.50 7.17
N HIS A 60 23.20 12.42 5.87
CA HIS A 60 24.54 12.09 5.36
C HIS A 60 25.62 13.05 5.87
N PHE A 61 25.31 14.34 5.93
CA PHE A 61 26.23 15.38 6.44
C PHE A 61 26.15 15.62 7.95
N GLY A 62 25.38 14.81 8.70
CA GLY A 62 25.28 14.92 10.15
C GLY A 62 24.61 16.20 10.68
N LYS A 63 23.83 16.91 9.86
CA LYS A 63 23.20 18.20 10.22
C LYS A 63 21.91 18.00 11.04
N LYS A 64 22.06 17.52 12.28
CA LYS A 64 20.95 17.08 13.14
C LYS A 64 19.82 18.10 13.35
N GLN A 65 20.13 19.37 13.59
CA GLN A 65 19.10 20.39 13.83
C GLN A 65 18.27 20.66 12.56
N ALA A 66 18.93 20.83 11.42
CA ALA A 66 18.26 21.03 10.14
C ALA A 66 17.47 19.78 9.71
N LEU A 67 17.96 18.58 10.05
CA LEU A 67 17.25 17.33 9.81
C LEU A 67 15.91 17.31 10.57
N ALA A 68 15.93 17.62 11.87
CA ALA A 68 14.72 17.67 12.70
C ALA A 68 13.68 18.68 12.17
N GLU A 69 14.12 19.83 11.68
CA GLU A 69 13.22 20.81 11.06
C GLU A 69 12.57 20.30 9.76
N VAL A 70 13.30 19.51 8.97
CA VAL A 70 12.76 18.90 7.74
C VAL A 70 11.81 17.77 8.08
N GLU A 71 12.13 16.93 9.06
CA GLU A 71 11.27 15.86 9.56
C GLU A 71 9.94 16.41 10.09
N ALA A 72 9.97 17.49 10.87
CA ALA A 72 8.75 18.15 11.36
C ALA A 72 7.86 18.67 10.21
N LYS A 73 8.46 19.14 9.10
CA LYS A 73 7.70 19.55 7.90
C LYS A 73 7.07 18.36 7.17
N ILE A 74 7.79 17.23 7.10
CA ILE A 74 7.27 15.99 6.53
C ILE A 74 6.06 15.54 7.36
N GLU A 75 6.19 15.49 8.68
CA GLU A 75 5.12 15.08 9.59
C GLU A 75 3.88 15.99 9.46
N ALA A 76 4.07 17.31 9.34
CA ALA A 76 2.96 18.24 9.11
C ALA A 76 2.25 18.00 7.76
N LEU A 77 3.00 17.69 6.70
CA LEU A 77 2.44 17.34 5.39
C LEU A 77 1.71 16.00 5.42
N GLU A 78 2.27 15.00 6.11
CA GLU A 78 1.64 13.68 6.31
C GLU A 78 0.32 13.81 7.08
N SER A 79 0.32 14.56 8.18
CA SER A 79 -0.90 14.82 8.95
C SER A 79 -1.96 15.54 8.10
N THR A 80 -1.54 16.51 7.28
CA THR A 80 -2.44 17.21 6.35
C THR A 80 -3.01 16.25 5.31
N LEU A 81 -2.17 15.35 4.77
CA LEU A 81 -2.57 14.35 3.78
C LEU A 81 -3.59 13.36 4.37
N TYR A 82 -3.29 12.81 5.54
CA TYR A 82 -4.14 11.82 6.21
C TYR A 82 -5.45 12.41 6.74
N ALA A 83 -5.53 13.71 6.99
CA ALA A 83 -6.77 14.38 7.34
C ALA A 83 -7.70 14.63 6.13
N MET A 84 -7.27 14.33 4.90
CA MET A 84 -8.11 14.50 3.72
C MET A 84 -9.14 13.35 3.62
N PRO A 85 -10.45 13.64 3.46
CA PRO A 85 -11.48 12.60 3.40
C PRO A 85 -11.24 11.52 2.33
N ILE A 86 -10.72 11.92 1.17
CA ILE A 86 -10.39 10.97 0.09
C ILE A 86 -9.24 10.03 0.45
N VAL A 87 -8.30 10.47 1.29
CA VAL A 87 -7.16 9.67 1.75
C VAL A 87 -7.62 8.72 2.85
N GLU A 88 -8.47 9.17 3.75
CA GLU A 88 -9.12 8.33 4.76
C GLU A 88 -9.94 7.21 4.09
N GLU A 89 -10.77 7.55 3.09
CA GLU A 89 -11.53 6.57 2.31
C GLU A 89 -10.59 5.55 1.64
N PHE A 90 -9.51 6.03 0.99
CA PHE A 90 -8.51 5.16 0.37
C PHE A 90 -7.84 4.22 1.37
N GLN A 91 -7.54 4.67 2.58
CA GLN A 91 -6.96 3.83 3.64
C GLN A 91 -7.91 2.70 4.07
N VAL A 92 -9.20 3.01 4.21
CA VAL A 92 -10.21 2.00 4.57
C VAL A 92 -10.28 0.91 3.49
N VAL A 93 -10.43 1.27 2.22
CA VAL A 93 -10.49 0.24 1.15
C VAL A 93 -9.15 -0.47 0.96
N GLN A 94 -8.02 0.18 1.23
CA GLN A 94 -6.72 -0.48 1.25
C GLN A 94 -6.65 -1.56 2.34
N GLN A 95 -7.22 -1.30 3.52
CA GLN A 95 -7.32 -2.28 4.58
C GLN A 95 -8.20 -3.46 4.16
N GLU A 96 -9.36 -3.23 3.57
CA GLU A 96 -10.26 -4.30 3.09
C GLU A 96 -9.59 -5.23 2.07
N VAL A 97 -8.86 -4.67 1.09
CA VAL A 97 -8.10 -5.48 0.12
C VAL A 97 -6.97 -6.27 0.80
N ASN A 98 -6.28 -5.68 1.77
CA ASN A 98 -5.24 -6.38 2.54
C ASN A 98 -5.82 -7.54 3.35
N GLU A 99 -6.98 -7.36 3.97
CA GLU A 99 -7.69 -8.42 4.69
C GLU A 99 -8.07 -9.55 3.74
N LEU A 100 -8.59 -9.24 2.55
CA LEU A 100 -8.89 -10.23 1.52
C LEU A 100 -7.64 -11.04 1.11
N LEU A 101 -6.52 -10.36 0.81
CA LEU A 101 -5.25 -11.00 0.50
C LEU A 101 -4.76 -11.89 1.63
N GLN A 102 -4.90 -11.42 2.88
CA GLN A 102 -4.49 -12.16 4.06
C GLN A 102 -5.36 -13.41 4.28
N MET A 103 -6.68 -13.33 4.10
CA MET A 103 -7.58 -14.48 4.20
C MET A 103 -7.24 -15.57 3.17
N VAL A 104 -7.00 -15.18 1.91
CA VAL A 104 -6.62 -16.14 0.86
C VAL A 104 -5.28 -16.80 1.20
N SER A 105 -4.28 -16.01 1.59
CA SER A 105 -2.96 -16.52 1.99
C SER A 105 -3.04 -17.49 3.17
N GLN A 106 -3.75 -17.11 4.24
CA GLN A 106 -3.93 -17.96 5.42
C GLN A 106 -4.65 -19.26 5.09
N THR A 107 -5.67 -19.22 4.22
CA THR A 107 -6.39 -20.41 3.78
C THR A 107 -5.46 -21.39 3.08
N ILE A 108 -4.57 -20.89 2.21
CA ILE A 108 -3.58 -21.73 1.52
C ILE A 108 -2.60 -22.33 2.52
N VAL A 109 -2.04 -21.52 3.43
CA VAL A 109 -1.08 -21.99 4.45
C VAL A 109 -1.70 -23.06 5.34
N GLN A 110 -2.90 -22.82 5.88
CA GLN A 110 -3.59 -23.78 6.74
C GLN A 110 -3.79 -25.14 6.05
N ARG A 111 -4.20 -25.13 4.77
CA ARG A 111 -4.42 -26.37 4.02
C ARG A 111 -3.12 -27.13 3.76
N VAL A 112 -2.03 -26.44 3.44
CA VAL A 112 -0.73 -27.08 3.27
C VAL A 112 -0.25 -27.69 4.59
N ASP A 113 -0.35 -26.95 5.69
CA ASP A 113 0.06 -27.42 7.03
C ASP A 113 -0.76 -28.64 7.49
N GLU A 114 -2.08 -28.65 7.28
CA GLU A 114 -2.96 -29.79 7.58
C GLU A 114 -2.56 -31.06 6.82
N THR A 115 -2.12 -30.92 5.57
CA THR A 115 -1.70 -32.07 4.73
C THR A 115 -0.30 -32.58 5.01
N THR A 116 0.49 -31.84 5.79
CA THR A 116 1.89 -32.18 6.12
C THR A 116 2.03 -32.81 7.51
N LYS A 117 0.94 -32.85 8.29
CA LYS A 117 0.83 -33.58 9.57
C LYS A 117 0.33 -35.00 9.34
#